data_AF-A0A847N3W9-F1
#
_entry.id   AF-A0A847N3W9-F1
#
_cell.length_a   1.000
_cell.length_b   1.000
_cell.length_c   1.000
_cell.angle_alpha   90.00
_cell.angle_beta   90.00
_cell.angle_gamma   90.00
#
_symmetry.space_group_name_H-M   'P 1'
#
loop_
_entity.id
_entity.type
_entity.pdbx_description
1 polymer ?
#
loop_
_entity_poly.entity_id
_entity_poly.type
_entity_poly.pdbx_seq_one_letter_code
_entity_poly.pdbx_strand_id
1 'polypeptide(L)' 'RHYGNAVERNRIRRQIKELWRNEKPRMVPGYDFAFIAYPGKVDDHASQKKQLLSLCEKAGVFLQS' A
#
# COMPACT_ATOMS: atom_id res chain seq x y z
N ARG A 1 12.48 -15.44 4.99
CA ARG A 1 13.20 -14.21 4.58
C ARG A 1 12.78 -13.08 5.51
N HIS A 2 13.68 -12.59 6.38
CA HIS A 2 13.36 -11.52 7.32
C HIS A 2 13.22 -10.18 6.60
N TYR A 3 12.11 -9.50 6.81
CA TYR A 3 11.89 -8.14 6.32
C TYR A 3 12.70 -7.17 7.17
N GLY A 4 13.97 -7.00 6.82
CA GLY A 4 14.89 -6.03 7.41
C GLY A 4 14.86 -5.93 8.94
N ASN A 5 15.25 -4.78 9.45
CA ASN A 5 15.22 -4.43 10.86
C ASN A 5 13.81 -3.94 11.29
N ALA A 6 13.56 -3.94 12.60
CA ALA A 6 12.27 -3.51 13.17
C ALA A 6 11.87 -2.08 12.72
N VAL A 7 12.86 -1.21 12.57
CA VAL A 7 12.69 0.18 12.10
C VAL A 7 12.16 0.21 10.66
N GLU A 8 12.69 -0.60 9.77
CA GLU A 8 12.27 -0.66 8.36
C GLU A 8 10.85 -1.20 8.23
N ARG A 9 10.50 -2.24 9.02
CA ARG A 9 9.13 -2.74 9.12
C ARG A 9 8.15 -1.67 9.58
N ASN A 10 8.52 -0.91 10.62
CA ASN A 10 7.70 0.16 11.17
C ASN A 10 7.53 1.30 10.18
N ARG A 11 8.61 1.67 9.47
CA ARG A 11 8.58 2.69 8.42
C ARG A 11 7.62 2.33 7.31
N ILE A 12 7.72 1.12 6.77
CA ILE A 12 6.87 0.69 5.64
C ILE A 12 5.42 0.48 6.08
N ARG A 13 5.19 -0.05 7.29
CA ARG A 13 3.85 -0.08 7.89
C ARG A 13 3.25 1.32 7.99
N ARG A 14 4.04 2.33 8.36
CA ARG A 14 3.56 3.71 8.47
C ARG A 14 3.26 4.32 7.10
N GLN A 15 4.15 4.14 6.12
CA GLN A 15 3.94 4.61 4.75
C GLN A 15 2.67 4.03 4.12
N ILE A 16 2.45 2.71 4.23
CA ILE A 16 1.23 2.06 3.73
C ILE A 16 -0.01 2.62 4.43
N LYS A 17 0.03 2.83 5.75
CA LYS A 17 -1.10 3.42 6.49
C LYS A 17 -1.39 4.87 6.08
N GLU A 18 -0.35 5.67 5.83
CA GLU A 18 -0.50 7.06 5.39
C GLU A 18 -1.07 7.14 3.97
N LEU A 19 -0.57 6.30 3.05
CA LEU A 19 -1.14 6.13 1.71
C LEU A 19 -2.62 5.70 1.79
N TRP A 20 -2.92 4.69 2.61
CA TRP A 20 -4.29 4.23 2.83
C TRP A 20 -5.20 5.34 3.34
N ARG A 21 -4.74 6.15 4.30
CA ARG A 21 -5.53 7.26 4.85
C ARG A 21 -5.94 8.28 3.79
N ASN A 22 -5.06 8.56 2.84
CA ASN A 22 -5.31 9.51 1.76
C ASN A 22 -6.18 8.92 0.64
N GLU A 23 -6.03 7.64 0.34
CA GLU A 23 -6.76 6.98 -0.77
C GLU A 23 -8.08 6.33 -0.32
N LYS A 24 -8.29 6.10 0.99
CA LYS A 24 -9.53 5.52 1.56
C LYS A 24 -10.82 6.19 1.05
N PRO A 25 -10.92 7.53 0.91
CA PRO A 25 -12.12 8.17 0.39
C PRO A 25 -12.44 7.81 -1.07
N ARG A 26 -11.46 7.29 -1.83
CA ARG A 26 -11.60 6.90 -3.23
C ARG A 26 -11.85 5.40 -3.42
N MET A 27 -11.95 4.63 -2.34
CA MET A 27 -12.14 3.18 -2.40
C MET A 27 -13.57 2.77 -2.08
N VAL A 28 -14.00 1.67 -2.70
CA VAL A 28 -15.36 1.15 -2.51
C VAL A 28 -15.50 0.62 -1.08
N PRO A 29 -16.54 1.05 -0.32
CA PRO A 29 -16.81 0.48 1.00
C PRO A 29 -17.26 -0.99 0.89
N GLY A 30 -16.97 -1.79 1.92
CA GLY A 30 -17.39 -3.21 1.99
C GLY A 30 -16.30 -4.23 1.67
N TYR A 31 -15.07 -3.79 1.42
CA TYR A 31 -13.90 -4.67 1.22
C TYR A 31 -12.94 -4.61 2.41
N ASP A 32 -12.38 -5.76 2.78
CA ASP A 32 -11.27 -5.87 3.71
C ASP A 32 -9.94 -5.89 2.94
N PHE A 33 -9.03 -4.99 3.31
CA PHE A 33 -7.75 -4.80 2.63
C PHE A 33 -6.59 -5.34 3.47
N ALA A 34 -5.87 -6.31 2.92
CA ALA A 34 -4.62 -6.82 3.50
C ALA A 34 -3.44 -6.50 2.57
N PHE A 35 -2.41 -5.84 3.13
CA PHE A 35 -1.19 -5.49 2.40
C PHE A 35 -0.02 -6.35 2.88
N ILE A 36 0.62 -7.06 1.96
CA ILE A 36 1.84 -7.84 2.22
C ILE A 36 3.03 -7.12 1.59
N ALA A 37 3.96 -6.67 2.42
CA ALA A 37 5.21 -6.07 1.97
C ALA A 37 6.30 -7.14 1.85
N TYR A 38 7.02 -7.18 0.71
CA TYR A 38 8.15 -8.07 0.49
C TYR A 38 9.49 -7.31 0.53
N PRO A 39 10.51 -7.82 1.25
CA PRO A 39 11.79 -7.14 1.36
C PRO A 39 12.59 -7.32 0.06
N GLY A 40 13.26 -6.26 -0.39
CA GLY A 40 14.10 -6.28 -1.61
C GLY A 40 13.58 -5.40 -2.77
N LYS A 41 12.42 -4.75 -2.61
CA LYS A 41 11.95 -3.67 -3.50
C LYS A 41 11.68 -2.42 -2.67
N VAL A 42 12.73 -1.87 -2.07
CA VAL A 42 12.64 -0.52 -1.47
C VAL A 42 12.96 0.47 -2.58
N ASP A 43 12.06 0.55 -3.55
CA ASP A 43 12.00 1.71 -4.42
C ASP A 43 11.28 2.82 -3.64
N ASP A 44 11.64 4.05 -3.97
CA ASP A 44 11.18 5.28 -3.34
C ASP A 44 9.65 5.33 -3.04
N HIS A 45 9.24 6.24 -2.15
CA HIS A 45 7.85 6.39 -1.73
C HIS A 45 6.88 6.63 -2.92
N ALA A 46 7.31 7.36 -3.96
CA ALA A 46 6.49 7.59 -5.14
C ALA A 46 6.31 6.31 -5.97
N SER A 47 7.35 5.48 -6.06
CA SER A 47 7.31 4.17 -6.73
C SER A 47 6.38 3.20 -6.02
N GLN A 48 6.42 3.16 -4.68
CA GLN A 48 5.49 2.36 -3.88
C GLN A 48 4.04 2.80 -4.07
N LYS A 49 3.79 4.12 -4.06
CA LYS A 49 2.45 4.66 -4.32
C LYS A 49 1.93 4.23 -5.70
N LYS A 50 2.75 4.36 -6.74
CA LYS A 50 2.36 3.97 -8.10
C LYS A 50 2.05 2.47 -8.22
N GLN A 51 2.86 1.62 -7.59
CA GLN A 51 2.60 0.17 -7.57
C GLN A 51 1.30 -0.16 -6.81
N LEU A 52 1.10 0.45 -5.65
CA LEU A 52 -0.10 0.24 -4.84
C LEU A 52 -1.37 0.65 -5.59
N LEU A 53 -1.35 1.83 -6.23
CA LEU A 53 -2.48 2.31 -7.03
C LEU A 53 -2.74 1.40 -8.22
N SER A 54 -1.71 0.99 -8.96
CA SER A 54 -1.87 0.06 -10.09
C SER A 54 -2.45 -1.30 -9.66
N LEU A 55 -2.09 -1.80 -8.47
CA LEU A 55 -2.69 -3.03 -7.93
C LEU A 55 -4.17 -2.83 -7.55
N CYS A 56 -4.51 -1.71 -6.91
CA CYS A 56 -5.89 -1.40 -6.57
C CYS A 56 -6.75 -1.17 -7.82
N GLU A 57 -6.19 -0.60 -8.89
CA GLU A 57 -6.87 -0.42 -10.17
C GLU A 57 -7.17 -1.78 -10.82
N LYS A 58 -6.17 -2.66 -10.87
CA LYS A 58 -6.34 -4.03 -11.37
C LYS A 58 -7.32 -4.85 -10.53
N ALA A 59 -7.39 -4.61 -9.23
CA ALA A 59 -8.33 -5.27 -8.33
C ALA A 59 -9.76 -4.70 -8.44
N GLY A 60 -9.97 -3.59 -9.17
CA GLY A 60 -11.30 -2.99 -9.34
C GLY A 60 -11.89 -2.41 -8.05
N VAL A 61 -11.04 -2.12 -7.05
CA VAL A 61 -11.46 -1.67 -5.70
C VAL A 61 -11.54 -0.15 -5.56
N PHE A 62 -11.21 0.59 -6.62
CA PHE A 62 -11.48 2.02 -6.68
C PHE A 62 -12.95 2.27 -6.95
N LEU A 63 -13.49 3.32 -6.32
CA LEU A 63 -14.76 3.89 -6.72
C LEU A 63 -14.63 4.30 -8.18
N GLN A 64 -15.28 3.54 -9.07
CA GLN A 64 -15.52 4.02 -10.42
C GLN A 64 -16.41 5.26 -10.26
N SER A 65 -15.87 6.42 -10.62
CA SER A 65 -16.66 7.63 -10.85
C SER A 65 -17.60 7.41 -12.03
#